data_AF-A0AAU1VVD0-F1
#
_entry.id   AF-A0AAU1VVD0-F1
#
_cell.length_a   1.000
_cell.length_b   1.000
_cell.length_c   1.000
_cell.angle_alpha   90.00
_cell.angle_beta   90.00
_cell.angle_gamma   90.00
#
_symmetry.space_group_name_H-M   'P 1'
#
loop_
_entity.id
_entity.type
_entity.pdbx_description
1 polymer ?
#
loop_
_entity_poly.entity_id
_entity_poly.type
_entity_poly.pdbx_seq_one_letter_code
_entity_poly.pdbx_strand_id
1 'polypeptide(L)'
;MAIDPAVIGSRTPVFSTEAERGRLRFFAQACGQTDPVYSDLRAAEAAGHRDLPVPPTFLFCLEMDNPDRARFLTELGVDVRTVLHGGQEFTYHATAYAGETLTFSTEVKDIYTKKGGALQFVVRDTHVTRDGTPIATLTSTIVVRDPKAGR
;
A
#
# COMPACT_ATOMS: atom_id res chain seq x y z
N MET A 1 -13.08 12.88 -17.03
CA MET A 1 -14.35 12.82 -16.26
C MET A 1 -13.97 12.95 -14.80
N ALA A 2 -14.68 13.78 -14.04
CA ALA A 2 -14.37 13.98 -12.62
C ALA A 2 -14.80 12.74 -11.81
N ILE A 3 -13.96 12.32 -10.85
CA ILE A 3 -14.30 11.28 -9.89
C ILE A 3 -15.32 11.87 -8.93
N ASP A 4 -16.41 11.14 -8.69
CA ASP A 4 -17.48 11.57 -7.79
C ASP A 4 -16.98 11.61 -6.34
N PRO A 5 -17.00 12.77 -5.64
CA PRO A 5 -16.62 12.85 -4.23
C PRO A 5 -17.47 11.99 -3.28
N ALA A 6 -18.66 11.54 -3.71
CA ALA A 6 -19.52 10.66 -2.91
C ALA A 6 -18.85 9.32 -2.53
N VAL A 7 -17.73 8.96 -3.18
CA VAL A 7 -16.97 7.74 -2.86
C VAL A 7 -16.01 7.92 -1.68
N ILE A 8 -15.86 9.14 -1.15
CA ILE A 8 -15.11 9.36 0.09
C ILE A 8 -15.77 8.57 1.23
N GLY A 9 -14.96 7.84 2.00
CA GLY A 9 -15.40 6.91 3.04
C GLY A 9 -15.75 5.50 2.53
N SER A 10 -15.79 5.28 1.21
CA SER A 10 -15.95 3.93 0.66
C SER A 10 -14.74 3.05 0.98
N ARG A 11 -14.98 1.75 1.11
CA ARG A 11 -13.96 0.76 1.48
C ARG A 11 -13.86 -0.37 0.47
N THR A 12 -12.65 -0.85 0.24
CA THR A 12 -12.43 -2.08 -0.52
C THR A 12 -12.82 -3.30 0.33
N PRO A 13 -13.15 -4.45 -0.27
CA PRO A 13 -13.19 -5.71 0.46
C PRO A 13 -11.90 -5.93 1.24
N VAL A 14 -12.04 -6.46 2.46
CA VAL A 14 -10.91 -6.83 3.31
C VAL A 14 -10.26 -8.07 2.74
N PHE A 15 -8.93 -8.11 2.71
CA PHE A 15 -8.18 -9.30 2.33
C PHE A 15 -7.00 -9.53 3.27
N SER A 16 -6.49 -10.76 3.28
CA SER A 16 -5.33 -11.14 4.08
C SER A 16 -4.28 -11.81 3.20
N THR A 17 -3.01 -11.60 3.52
CA THR A 17 -1.86 -12.23 2.84
C THR A 17 -0.74 -12.49 3.84
N GLU A 18 0.08 -13.50 3.58
CA GLU A 18 1.20 -13.88 4.44
C GLU A 18 2.49 -13.13 4.07
N ALA A 19 3.21 -12.64 5.08
CA ALA A 19 4.55 -12.10 4.92
C ALA A 19 5.59 -13.22 4.81
N GLU A 20 5.71 -13.85 3.64
CA GLU A 20 6.63 -14.98 3.45
C GLU A 20 8.12 -14.56 3.45
N ARG A 21 8.97 -15.29 4.20
CA ARG A 21 10.44 -15.04 4.25
C ARG A 21 11.10 -14.96 2.87
N GLY A 22 10.68 -15.82 1.94
CA GLY A 22 11.22 -15.84 0.57
C GLY A 22 10.96 -14.52 -0.17
N ARG A 23 9.75 -13.97 -0.02
CA ARG A 23 9.38 -12.67 -0.60
C ARG A 23 10.12 -11.52 0.07
N LEU A 24 10.32 -11.56 1.39
CA LEU A 24 11.11 -10.52 2.10
C LEU A 24 12.56 -10.48 1.62
N ARG A 25 13.21 -11.65 1.49
CA ARG A 25 14.58 -11.77 0.96
C ARG A 25 14.66 -11.29 -0.48
N PHE A 26 13.72 -11.70 -1.32
CA PHE A 26 13.67 -11.26 -2.71
C PHE A 26 13.44 -9.76 -2.82
N PHE A 27 12.57 -9.18 -1.98
CA PHE A 27 12.36 -7.74 -1.93
C PHE A 27 13.63 -6.99 -1.52
N ALA A 28 14.33 -7.46 -0.48
CA ALA A 28 15.58 -6.86 -0.03
C ALA A 28 16.62 -6.85 -1.17
N GLN A 29 16.75 -7.96 -1.90
CA GLN A 29 17.60 -8.03 -3.09
C GLN A 29 17.15 -7.05 -4.19
N ALA A 30 15.84 -7.01 -4.49
CA ALA A 30 15.29 -6.20 -5.57
C ALA A 30 15.45 -4.68 -5.33
N CYS A 31 15.40 -4.23 -4.07
CA CYS A 31 15.57 -2.82 -3.72
C CYS A 31 17.01 -2.45 -3.31
N GLY A 32 17.94 -3.41 -3.31
CA GLY A 32 19.32 -3.18 -2.90
C GLY A 32 19.51 -2.98 -1.40
N GLN A 33 18.59 -3.47 -0.57
CA GLN A 33 18.74 -3.49 0.89
C GLN A 33 19.84 -4.49 1.27
N THR A 34 20.91 -3.99 1.91
CA THR A 34 22.09 -4.78 2.29
C THR A 34 22.17 -5.12 3.78
N ASP A 35 21.30 -4.54 4.62
CA ASP A 35 21.26 -4.87 6.05
C ASP A 35 20.84 -6.33 6.24
N PRO A 36 21.71 -7.18 6.84
CA PRO A 36 21.44 -8.61 7.00
C PRO A 36 20.22 -8.88 7.89
N VAL A 37 19.79 -7.93 8.75
CA VAL A 37 18.57 -8.08 9.56
C VAL A 37 17.34 -8.41 8.71
N TYR A 38 17.28 -7.95 7.46
CA TYR A 38 16.14 -8.19 6.57
C TYR A 38 16.25 -9.47 5.71
N SER A 39 17.35 -10.21 5.78
CA SER A 39 17.59 -11.35 4.89
C SER A 39 18.16 -12.60 5.56
N ASP A 40 18.93 -12.43 6.64
CA ASP A 40 19.55 -13.50 7.43
C ASP A 40 18.82 -13.65 8.77
N LEU A 41 18.31 -14.86 9.03
CA LEU A 41 17.54 -15.16 10.24
C LEU A 41 18.38 -15.02 11.51
N ARG A 42 19.65 -15.47 11.48
CA ARG A 42 20.54 -15.38 12.64
C ARG A 42 20.92 -13.93 12.93
N ALA A 43 21.11 -13.11 11.89
CA ALA A 43 21.36 -11.69 12.07
C ALA A 43 20.14 -10.98 12.69
N ALA A 44 18.93 -11.29 12.23
CA ALA A 44 17.70 -10.78 12.82
C ALA A 44 17.54 -11.20 14.29
N GLU A 45 17.74 -12.49 14.60
CA GLU A 45 17.72 -13.02 15.97
C GLU A 45 18.75 -12.34 16.88
N ALA A 46 19.99 -12.16 16.40
CA ALA A 46 21.05 -11.47 17.13
C ALA A 46 20.72 -9.98 17.38
N ALA A 47 19.93 -9.36 16.51
CA ALA A 47 19.40 -8.01 16.68
C ALA A 47 18.15 -7.94 17.59
N GLY A 48 17.70 -9.08 18.14
CA GLY A 48 16.56 -9.16 19.06
C GLY A 48 15.21 -9.35 18.37
N HIS A 49 15.19 -9.63 17.07
CA HIS A 49 13.97 -9.96 16.35
C HIS A 49 13.63 -11.43 16.49
N ARG A 50 12.32 -11.74 16.53
CA ARG A 50 11.85 -13.14 16.61
C ARG A 50 11.86 -13.89 15.28
N ASP A 51 11.98 -13.15 14.18
CA ASP A 51 12.09 -13.63 12.80
C ASP A 51 12.62 -12.48 11.93
N LEU A 52 12.66 -12.64 10.61
CA LEU A 52 12.90 -11.53 9.69
C LEU A 52 11.81 -10.47 9.88
N PRO A 53 12.15 -9.23 10.28
CA PRO A 53 11.19 -8.14 10.29
C PRO A 53 10.78 -7.83 8.86
N VAL A 54 9.49 -7.51 8.66
CA VAL A 54 8.99 -7.03 7.38
C VAL A 54 9.70 -5.71 7.05
N PRO A 55 10.40 -5.60 5.89
CA PRO A 55 11.04 -4.34 5.50
C PRO A 55 10.00 -3.21 5.45
N PRO A 56 10.35 -1.98 5.90
CA PRO A 56 9.36 -0.93 6.11
C PRO A 56 8.39 -0.74 4.92
N THR A 57 8.91 -0.67 3.70
CA THR A 57 8.10 -0.41 2.50
C THR A 57 7.47 -1.66 1.88
N PHE A 58 7.75 -2.87 2.39
CA PHE A 58 7.22 -4.11 1.84
C PHE A 58 5.70 -4.27 2.08
N LEU A 59 5.15 -3.59 3.09
CA LEU A 59 3.70 -3.56 3.30
C LEU A 59 2.93 -3.04 2.08
N PHE A 60 3.54 -2.17 1.26
CA PHE A 60 2.95 -1.74 0.00
C PHE A 60 2.91 -2.87 -1.04
N CYS A 61 3.94 -3.73 -1.08
CA CYS A 61 3.93 -4.91 -1.93
C CYS A 61 2.83 -5.90 -1.53
N LEU A 62 2.58 -6.05 -0.22
CA LEU A 62 1.49 -6.87 0.30
C LEU A 62 0.11 -6.25 0.02
N GLU A 63 -0.05 -4.92 0.17
CA GLU A 63 -1.28 -4.21 -0.24
C GLU A 63 -1.61 -4.51 -1.72
N MET A 64 -0.56 -4.57 -2.55
CA MET A 64 -0.70 -4.82 -3.98
C MET A 64 -1.15 -6.24 -4.35
N ASP A 65 -1.13 -7.20 -3.42
CA ASP A 65 -1.69 -8.55 -3.59
C ASP A 65 -3.23 -8.55 -3.61
N ASN A 66 -3.88 -7.42 -3.29
CA ASN A 66 -5.32 -7.30 -3.33
C ASN A 66 -5.88 -7.74 -4.71
N PRO A 67 -6.71 -8.80 -4.78
CA PRO A 67 -7.24 -9.31 -6.05
C PRO A 67 -8.12 -8.29 -6.78
N ASP A 68 -8.73 -7.35 -6.05
CA ASP A 68 -9.62 -6.32 -6.57
C ASP A 68 -8.92 -4.95 -6.73
N ARG A 69 -7.57 -4.89 -6.71
CA ARG A 69 -6.82 -3.62 -6.72
C ARG A 69 -7.23 -2.67 -7.86
N ALA A 70 -7.40 -3.20 -9.07
CA ALA A 70 -7.78 -2.41 -10.25
C ALA A 70 -9.28 -2.12 -10.32
N ARG A 71 -10.09 -2.94 -9.64
CA ARG A 71 -11.56 -2.83 -9.66
C ARG A 71 -12.00 -1.50 -9.08
N PHE A 72 -11.42 -1.08 -7.96
CA PHE A 72 -11.74 0.21 -7.34
C PHE A 72 -11.58 1.39 -8.32
N LEU A 73 -10.44 1.50 -9.00
CA LEU A 73 -10.21 2.57 -9.98
C LEU A 73 -11.13 2.44 -11.22
N THR A 74 -11.40 1.21 -11.64
CA THR A 74 -12.25 0.95 -12.81
C THR A 74 -13.72 1.28 -12.54
N GLU A 75 -14.23 0.96 -11.34
CA GLU A 75 -15.57 1.33 -10.87
C GLU A 75 -15.76 2.84 -10.76
N LEU A 76 -14.67 3.58 -10.49
CA LEU A 76 -14.63 5.04 -10.53
C LEU A 76 -14.52 5.62 -11.95
N GLY A 77 -14.54 4.78 -13.00
CA GLY A 77 -14.39 5.21 -14.39
C GLY A 77 -13.00 5.73 -14.74
N VAL A 78 -11.99 5.43 -13.94
CA VAL A 78 -10.60 5.86 -14.16
C VAL A 78 -9.88 4.88 -15.08
N ASP A 79 -9.32 5.41 -16.17
CA ASP A 79 -8.38 4.65 -17.00
C ASP A 79 -7.05 4.50 -16.26
N VAL A 80 -6.74 3.29 -15.80
CA VAL A 80 -5.53 2.96 -15.04
C VAL A 80 -4.23 3.33 -15.76
N ARG A 81 -4.25 3.51 -17.10
CA ARG A 81 -3.06 3.97 -17.87
C ARG A 81 -2.75 5.44 -17.66
N THR A 82 -3.69 6.19 -17.10
CA THR A 82 -3.58 7.64 -16.82
C THR A 82 -3.25 7.93 -15.36
N VAL A 83 -3.05 6.87 -14.58
CA VAL A 83 -2.78 6.91 -13.14
C VAL A 83 -1.29 7.02 -12.89
N LEU A 84 -0.92 7.97 -12.04
CA LEU A 84 0.42 8.10 -11.48
C LEU A 84 0.35 7.92 -9.96
N HIS A 85 1.33 7.23 -9.40
CA HIS A 85 1.51 7.21 -7.96
C HIS A 85 2.11 8.54 -7.51
N GLY A 86 1.34 9.33 -6.77
CA GLY A 86 1.69 10.69 -6.35
C GLY A 86 2.43 10.76 -5.02
N GLY A 87 2.28 9.76 -4.16
CA GLY A 87 2.95 9.70 -2.87
C GLY A 87 2.54 8.49 -2.04
N GLN A 88 3.42 8.13 -1.10
CA GLN A 88 3.22 7.05 -0.13
C GLN A 88 3.76 7.50 1.22
N GLU A 89 2.98 7.27 2.27
CA GLU A 89 3.35 7.51 3.66
C GLU A 89 3.05 6.27 4.49
N PHE A 90 3.88 6.00 5.49
CA PHE A 90 3.73 4.84 6.37
C PHE A 90 3.78 5.30 7.83
N THR A 91 2.76 4.95 8.59
CA THR A 91 2.75 5.07 10.06
C THR A 91 2.78 3.68 10.67
N TYR A 92 3.86 3.33 11.38
CA TYR A 92 4.02 2.02 12.01
C TYR A 92 3.59 2.08 13.48
N HIS A 93 2.76 1.11 13.88
CA HIS A 93 2.29 0.93 15.26
C HIS A 93 2.98 -0.26 15.93
N ALA A 94 3.38 -1.27 15.14
CA ALA A 94 4.15 -2.42 15.58
C ALA A 94 4.97 -3.01 14.42
N THR A 95 6.04 -3.74 14.75
CA THR A 95 6.81 -4.51 13.76
C THR A 95 6.06 -5.77 13.36
N ALA A 96 5.85 -5.95 12.06
CA ALA A 96 5.43 -7.23 11.50
C ALA A 96 6.65 -8.11 11.21
N TYR A 97 6.45 -9.42 11.27
CA TYR A 97 7.48 -10.44 11.09
C TYR A 97 7.07 -11.43 10.01
N ALA A 98 8.07 -12.12 9.46
CA ALA A 98 7.81 -13.17 8.51
C ALA A 98 6.94 -14.30 9.09
N GLY A 99 6.10 -14.90 8.24
CA GLY A 99 5.12 -15.92 8.63
C GLY A 99 3.84 -15.37 9.28
N GLU A 100 3.76 -14.06 9.51
CA GLU A 100 2.50 -13.44 9.94
C GLU A 100 1.54 -13.25 8.78
N THR A 101 0.27 -13.56 9.02
CA THR A 101 -0.84 -13.17 8.14
C THR A 101 -1.29 -11.76 8.50
N LEU A 102 -1.21 -10.85 7.53
CA LEU A 102 -1.62 -9.47 7.68
C LEU A 102 -2.93 -9.22 6.93
N THR A 103 -3.85 -8.50 7.57
CA THR A 103 -5.15 -8.13 7.04
C THR A 103 -5.16 -6.66 6.66
N PHE A 104 -5.64 -6.37 5.44
CA PHE A 104 -5.65 -5.06 4.82
C PHE A 104 -7.08 -4.59 4.58
N SER A 105 -7.38 -3.37 5.00
CA SER A 105 -8.64 -2.68 4.74
C SER A 105 -8.34 -1.29 4.22
N THR A 106 -8.75 -0.98 3.00
CA THR A 106 -8.46 0.32 2.36
C THR A 106 -9.72 1.16 2.26
N GLU A 107 -9.60 2.45 2.59
CA GLU A 107 -10.67 3.42 2.46
C GLU A 107 -10.25 4.67 1.69
N VAL A 108 -11.20 5.30 1.01
CA VAL A 108 -10.97 6.59 0.35
C VAL A 108 -11.07 7.69 1.38
N LYS A 109 -9.93 8.30 1.71
CA LYS A 109 -9.87 9.36 2.70
C LYS A 109 -10.30 10.69 2.10
N ASP A 110 -9.82 11.01 0.90
CA ASP A 110 -10.02 12.33 0.31
C ASP A 110 -9.94 12.31 -1.22
N ILE A 111 -10.63 13.25 -1.86
CA ILE A 111 -10.53 13.51 -3.29
C ILE A 111 -10.48 15.02 -3.51
N TYR A 112 -9.43 15.48 -4.18
CA TYR A 112 -9.27 16.90 -4.51
C TYR A 112 -8.71 17.11 -5.91
N THR A 113 -8.84 18.32 -6.43
CA THR A 113 -8.34 18.67 -7.77
C THR A 113 -7.30 19.78 -7.73
N LYS A 114 -6.39 19.78 -8.70
CA LYS A 114 -5.43 20.87 -8.94
C LYS A 114 -5.44 21.22 -10.43
N LYS A 115 -4.80 22.35 -10.76
CA LYS A 115 -4.70 22.88 -12.14
C LYS A 115 -6.07 23.02 -12.82
N GLY A 116 -7.03 23.60 -12.12
CA GLY A 116 -8.38 23.83 -12.67
C GLY A 116 -9.14 22.56 -13.04
N GLY A 117 -8.89 21.44 -12.35
CA GLY A 117 -9.55 20.15 -12.61
C GLY A 117 -8.78 19.20 -13.54
N ALA A 118 -7.66 19.65 -14.12
CA ALA A 118 -6.85 18.81 -15.02
C ALA A 118 -6.16 17.63 -14.31
N LEU A 119 -5.90 17.77 -13.00
CA LEU A 119 -5.35 16.71 -12.15
C LEU A 119 -6.30 16.46 -10.99
N GLN A 120 -6.68 15.20 -10.83
CA GLN A 120 -7.48 14.73 -9.71
C GLN A 120 -6.62 13.85 -8.82
N PHE A 121 -6.73 14.03 -7.51
CA PHE A 121 -5.96 13.32 -6.52
C PHE A 121 -6.92 12.49 -5.68
N VAL A 122 -6.60 11.21 -5.50
CA VAL A 122 -7.34 10.30 -4.64
C VAL A 122 -6.39 9.87 -3.52
N VAL A 123 -6.74 10.21 -2.29
CA VAL A 123 -6.01 9.81 -1.09
C VAL A 123 -6.70 8.61 -0.48
N ARG A 124 -5.94 7.56 -0.21
CA ARG A 124 -6.45 6.32 0.38
C ARG A 124 -5.65 5.97 1.61
N ASP A 125 -6.33 5.55 2.65
CA ASP A 125 -5.71 4.97 3.84
C ASP A 125 -5.95 3.47 3.85
N THR A 126 -4.88 2.70 4.02
CA THR A 126 -4.93 1.26 4.21
C THR A 126 -4.51 0.93 5.63
N HIS A 127 -5.44 0.37 6.40
CA HIS A 127 -5.17 -0.16 7.73
C HIS A 127 -4.68 -1.59 7.63
N VAL A 128 -3.51 -1.84 8.21
CA VAL A 128 -2.88 -3.15 8.28
C VAL A 128 -2.96 -3.67 9.71
N THR A 129 -3.51 -4.85 9.89
CA THR A 129 -3.65 -5.49 11.20
C THR A 129 -3.14 -6.93 11.18
N ARG A 130 -2.77 -7.44 12.36
CA ARG A 130 -2.51 -8.86 12.64
C ARG A 130 -3.48 -9.28 13.73
N ASP A 131 -4.43 -10.16 13.41
CA ASP A 131 -5.46 -10.62 14.34
C ASP A 131 -6.16 -9.45 15.08
N GLY A 132 -6.46 -8.38 14.34
CA GLY A 132 -7.07 -7.15 14.87
C GLY A 132 -6.11 -6.19 15.59
N THR A 133 -4.85 -6.58 15.83
CA THR A 133 -3.82 -5.67 16.35
C THR A 133 -3.32 -4.74 15.25
N PRO A 134 -3.33 -3.40 15.43
CA PRO A 134 -2.77 -2.47 14.44
C PRO A 134 -1.28 -2.68 14.23
N ILE A 135 -0.87 -2.84 12.96
CA ILE A 135 0.53 -2.95 12.54
C ILE A 135 0.99 -1.65 11.90
N ALA A 136 0.23 -1.15 10.92
CA ALA A 136 0.54 0.09 10.23
C ALA A 136 -0.70 0.74 9.61
N THR A 137 -0.59 2.03 9.31
CA THR A 137 -1.47 2.75 8.38
C THR A 137 -0.62 3.22 7.20
N LEU A 138 -1.05 2.87 5.98
CA LEU A 138 -0.42 3.28 4.73
C LEU A 138 -1.30 4.35 4.08
N THR A 139 -0.75 5.51 3.77
CA THR A 139 -1.48 6.57 3.07
C THR A 139 -0.92 6.72 1.66
N SER A 140 -1.74 6.38 0.67
CA SER A 140 -1.40 6.40 -0.74
C SER A 140 -2.12 7.53 -1.45
N THR A 141 -1.38 8.37 -2.17
CA THR A 141 -1.95 9.37 -3.07
C THR A 141 -1.81 8.91 -4.51
N ILE A 142 -2.92 8.84 -5.23
CA ILE A 142 -2.99 8.56 -6.66
C ILE A 142 -3.37 9.84 -7.41
N VAL A 143 -2.67 10.12 -8.51
CA VAL A 143 -2.98 11.22 -9.41
C VAL A 143 -3.59 10.66 -10.69
N VAL A 144 -4.78 11.14 -11.03
CA VAL A 144 -5.48 10.84 -12.29
C VAL A 144 -5.42 12.09 -13.16
N ARG A 145 -4.85 11.94 -14.35
CA ARG A 145 -4.78 13.03 -15.34
C ARG A 145 -5.99 12.96 -16.27
N ASP A 146 -6.71 14.07 -16.46
CA ASP A 146 -7.74 14.11 -17.49
C ASP A 146 -7.07 14.12 -18.90
N PRO A 147 -7.32 13.11 -19.75
CA PRO A 147 -6.74 13.06 -21.09
C PRO A 147 -7.12 14.25 -21.98
N LYS A 148 -8.25 14.90 -21.70
CA LYS A 148 -8.77 16.03 -22.48
C LYS A 148 -8.19 17.38 -22.04
N ALA A 149 -7.57 17.47 -20.86
CA ALA A 149 -7.03 18.72 -20.33
C ALA A 149 -5.67 19.15 -20.94
N GLY A 150 -5.12 18.35 -21.86
CA GLY A 150 -3.87 18.65 -22.58
C GLY A 150 -4.04 18.93 -24.07
N ARG A 151 -5.27 19.16 -24.55
CA ARG A 151 -5.59 19.54 -25.92
C ARG A 151 -6.32 20.87 -25.94
#